data_AF-M4C2N6-F1
#
_entry.id   AF-M4C2N6-F1
#
_cell.length_a   1.000
_cell.length_b   1.000
_cell.length_c   1.000
_cell.angle_alpha   90.00
_cell.angle_beta   90.00
_cell.angle_gamma   90.00
#
_symmetry.space_group_name_H-M   'P 1'
#
loop_
_entity.id
_entity.type
_entity.pdbx_description
1 polymer ?
#
loop_
_entity_poly.entity_id
_entity_poly.type
_entity_poly.pdbx_seq_one_letter_code
_entity_poly.pdbx_strand_id
1 'polypeptide(L)'
;MDMIPISQLPCFSRRMMLETFRDHTLVQEKVLFLSSHFYSRLRAGKGATAEARMKAGYKNVSTWLSRSSLFTRSIIFIPINKDVHWSLAVILNPGIAGLESSDEDAFSCIAVLDPLGSYHRKAAIIRNLRAFLQMQWASSEGSLGETEAESVSEYGIERVLTSNVETPLQQNSYDCGVYVLKFAEVMLKNCLELGLLAQNDGVIGKDVIDNHLGALITSSAFTAEDITATRKQIQQYIEVDAREYLLRKDKAASE
;
A
#
# COMPACT_ATOMS: atom_id res chain seq x y z
N MET A 1 -21.74 -5.69 18.11
CA MET A 1 -20.33 -6.14 18.06
C MET A 1 -19.80 -5.49 16.80
N ASP A 2 -19.14 -4.36 16.98
CA ASP A 2 -19.17 -3.31 15.97
C ASP A 2 -18.01 -3.53 15.00
N MET A 3 -18.36 -3.85 13.75
CA MET A 3 -17.43 -3.86 12.63
C MET A 3 -16.72 -2.50 12.62
N ILE A 4 -15.41 -2.50 12.43
CA ILE A 4 -14.64 -1.26 12.24
C ILE A 4 -15.25 -0.51 11.04
N PRO A 5 -15.83 0.69 11.23
CA PRO A 5 -16.36 1.45 10.11
C PRO A 5 -15.30 1.67 9.03
N ILE A 6 -15.73 1.70 7.76
CA ILE A 6 -14.86 1.91 6.59
C ILE A 6 -13.99 3.18 6.73
N SER A 7 -14.45 4.15 7.51
CA SER A 7 -13.76 5.42 7.82
C SER A 7 -12.55 5.28 8.76
N GLN A 8 -12.41 4.18 9.51
CA GLN A 8 -11.38 4.03 10.55
C GLN A 8 -10.02 3.58 10.00
N LEU A 9 -10.02 2.77 8.92
CA LEU A 9 -8.80 2.17 8.39
C LEU A 9 -7.79 3.22 7.89
N PRO A 10 -8.21 4.28 7.17
CA PRO A 10 -7.31 5.39 6.81
C PRO A 10 -6.77 6.15 8.04
N CYS A 11 -7.59 6.34 9.07
CA CYS A 11 -7.19 7.02 10.30
C CYS A 11 -6.11 6.22 11.03
N PHE A 12 -6.29 4.90 11.15
CA PHE A 12 -5.30 4.05 11.81
C PHE A 12 -4.01 3.90 11.01
N SER A 13 -4.05 3.70 9.69
CA SER A 13 -2.81 3.65 8.88
C SER A 13 -2.00 4.94 9.05
N ARG A 14 -2.68 6.09 9.05
CA ARG A 14 -2.05 7.38 9.32
C ARG A 14 -1.50 7.45 10.75
N ARG A 15 -2.25 6.98 11.76
CA ARG A 15 -1.80 6.94 13.15
C ARG A 15 -0.57 6.05 13.34
N MET A 16 -0.58 4.86 12.75
CA MET A 16 0.54 3.91 12.78
C MET A 16 1.82 4.55 12.21
N MET A 17 1.72 5.23 11.06
CA MET A 17 2.84 5.97 10.48
C MET A 17 3.28 7.17 11.32
N LEU A 18 2.33 7.84 11.99
CA LEU A 18 2.59 9.04 12.78
C LEU A 18 2.87 8.77 14.25
N GLU A 19 2.78 7.55 14.76
CA GLU A 19 3.10 7.24 16.15
C GLU A 19 4.12 6.11 16.22
N THR A 20 3.79 4.93 15.70
CA THR A 20 4.67 3.76 15.76
C THR A 20 5.94 3.96 14.93
N PHE A 21 5.82 4.58 13.74
CA PHE A 21 6.94 4.78 12.84
C PHE A 21 7.33 6.25 12.66
N ARG A 22 6.92 7.13 13.58
CA ARG A 22 7.15 8.58 13.49
C ARG A 22 8.63 8.92 13.32
N ASP A 23 9.47 8.33 14.16
CA ASP A 23 10.89 8.67 14.27
C ASP A 23 11.77 7.88 13.30
N HIS A 24 11.17 6.96 12.52
CA HIS A 24 11.86 6.19 11.50
C HIS A 24 11.88 6.95 10.16
N THR A 25 12.90 7.78 9.95
CA THR A 25 13.08 8.61 8.73
C THR A 25 13.00 7.78 7.45
N LEU A 26 13.66 6.61 7.42
CA LEU A 26 13.62 5.69 6.28
C LEU A 26 12.20 5.21 5.95
N VAL A 27 11.36 4.98 6.97
CA VAL A 27 9.96 4.57 6.74
C VAL A 27 9.18 5.72 6.13
N GLN A 28 9.37 6.95 6.61
CA GLN A 28 8.69 8.14 6.05
C GLN A 28 9.12 8.43 4.59
N GLU A 29 10.37 8.11 4.25
CA GLU A 29 10.93 8.34 2.91
C GLU A 29 10.65 7.20 1.93
N LYS A 30 10.74 5.94 2.37
CA LYS A 30 10.71 4.78 1.47
C LYS A 30 9.36 4.06 1.45
N VAL A 31 8.44 4.37 2.37
CA VAL A 31 7.12 3.71 2.46
C VAL A 31 6.00 4.69 2.16
N LEU A 32 5.06 4.27 1.31
CA LEU A 32 3.88 5.03 0.95
C LEU A 32 2.60 4.26 1.27
N PHE A 33 1.72 4.85 2.07
CA PHE A 33 0.36 4.34 2.27
C PHE A 33 -0.63 5.14 1.44
N LEU A 34 -1.33 4.46 0.53
CA LEU A 34 -2.43 5.07 -0.23
C LEU A 34 -3.74 5.01 0.54
N SER A 35 -4.62 5.96 0.22
CA SER A 35 -6.01 5.91 0.70
C SER A 35 -6.73 4.70 0.10
N SER A 36 -7.65 4.12 0.87
CA SER A 36 -8.59 3.10 0.39
C SER A 36 -9.41 3.54 -0.83
N HIS A 37 -9.59 4.85 -0.99
CA HIS A 37 -10.32 5.42 -2.13
C HIS A 37 -9.54 5.32 -3.44
N PHE A 38 -8.20 5.22 -3.40
CA PHE A 38 -7.36 5.18 -4.59
C PHE A 38 -7.82 4.09 -5.56
N TYR A 39 -7.88 2.84 -5.07
CA TYR A 39 -8.24 1.71 -5.93
C TYR A 39 -9.69 1.80 -6.40
N SER A 40 -10.60 2.26 -5.54
CA SER A 40 -12.01 2.45 -5.91
C SER A 40 -12.18 3.48 -7.04
N ARG A 41 -11.42 4.58 -7.01
CA ARG A 41 -11.45 5.64 -8.03
C ARG A 41 -10.78 5.21 -9.33
N LEU A 42 -9.69 4.46 -9.23
CA LEU A 42 -9.05 3.80 -10.38
C LEU A 42 -10.01 2.85 -11.09
N ARG A 43 -10.88 2.15 -10.35
CA ARG A 43 -11.88 1.22 -10.90
C ARG A 43 -13.17 1.88 -11.36
N ALA A 44 -13.43 3.12 -10.98
CA ALA A 44 -14.65 3.86 -11.32
C ALA A 44 -14.66 4.41 -12.76
N GLY A 45 -13.59 4.21 -13.53
CA GLY A 45 -13.51 4.64 -14.92
C GLY A 45 -14.58 4.02 -15.82
N LYS A 46 -15.25 4.86 -16.62
CA LYS A 46 -16.30 4.45 -17.55
C LYS A 46 -15.76 4.35 -18.97
N GLY A 47 -16.28 3.41 -19.74
CA GLY A 47 -15.86 3.18 -21.13
C GLY A 47 -16.50 1.93 -21.73
N ALA A 48 -16.51 1.86 -23.07
CA ALA A 48 -17.01 0.71 -23.81
C ALA A 48 -16.06 -0.50 -23.72
N THR A 49 -14.75 -0.24 -23.78
CA THR A 49 -13.69 -1.27 -23.71
C THR A 49 -13.02 -1.29 -22.33
N ALA A 50 -12.30 -2.38 -22.02
CA ALA A 50 -11.52 -2.48 -20.79
C ALA A 50 -10.42 -1.42 -20.71
N GLU A 51 -9.74 -1.15 -21.81
CA GLU A 51 -8.71 -0.11 -21.93
C GLU A 51 -9.29 1.29 -21.68
N ALA A 52 -10.43 1.62 -22.30
CA ALA A 52 -11.08 2.91 -22.10
C ALA A 52 -11.48 3.13 -20.63
N ARG A 53 -12.02 2.09 -19.96
CA ARG A 53 -12.32 2.14 -18.52
C ARG A 53 -11.07 2.36 -17.69
N MET A 54 -9.97 1.66 -18.01
CA MET A 54 -8.71 1.79 -17.29
C MET A 54 -8.10 3.19 -17.46
N LYS A 55 -8.10 3.75 -18.67
CA LYS A 55 -7.62 5.11 -18.97
C LYS A 55 -8.47 6.18 -18.28
N ALA A 56 -9.80 6.04 -18.31
CA ALA A 56 -10.70 6.93 -17.58
C ALA A 56 -10.50 6.82 -16.06
N GLY A 57 -10.26 5.60 -15.56
CA GLY A 57 -9.95 5.33 -14.16
C GLY A 57 -8.65 5.99 -13.71
N TYR A 58 -7.59 5.87 -14.52
CA TYR A 58 -6.31 6.53 -14.28
C TYR A 58 -6.46 8.05 -14.17
N LYS A 59 -7.22 8.69 -15.07
CA LYS A 59 -7.51 10.13 -14.99
C LYS A 59 -8.14 10.57 -13.67
N ASN A 60 -8.88 9.69 -12.98
CA ASN A 60 -9.46 10.01 -11.67
C ASN A 60 -8.41 10.13 -10.55
N VAL A 61 -7.23 9.52 -10.73
CA VAL A 61 -6.19 9.39 -9.70
C VAL A 61 -4.83 9.92 -10.16
N SER A 62 -4.69 10.37 -11.40
CA SER A 62 -3.39 10.77 -11.99
C SER A 62 -2.75 11.95 -11.28
N THR A 63 -3.54 12.80 -10.61
CA THR A 63 -3.05 13.95 -9.83
C THR A 63 -2.83 13.63 -8.36
N TRP A 64 -3.17 12.42 -7.90
CA TRP A 64 -3.07 12.08 -6.48
C TRP A 64 -1.63 11.83 -6.04
N LEU A 65 -0.77 11.41 -6.96
CA LEU A 65 0.62 11.05 -6.71
C LEU A 65 1.47 11.63 -7.84
N SER A 66 2.54 12.33 -7.49
CA SER A 66 3.56 12.69 -8.47
C SER A 66 4.31 11.43 -8.89
N ARG A 67 4.87 11.42 -10.11
CA ARG A 67 5.68 10.31 -10.60
C ARG A 67 6.86 10.05 -9.67
N SER A 68 7.58 11.10 -9.29
CA SER A 68 8.71 11.02 -8.35
C SER A 68 8.31 10.43 -7.01
N SER A 69 7.15 10.83 -6.45
CA SER A 69 6.69 10.35 -5.14
C SER A 69 6.30 8.87 -5.12
N LEU A 70 6.02 8.27 -6.28
CA LEU A 70 5.60 6.88 -6.41
C LEU A 70 6.79 5.95 -6.63
N PHE A 71 7.65 6.27 -7.61
CA PHE A 71 8.67 5.34 -8.10
C PHE A 71 9.96 5.32 -7.28
N THR A 72 10.18 6.30 -6.40
CA THR A 72 11.32 6.31 -5.44
C THR A 72 11.05 5.52 -4.17
N ARG A 73 9.82 5.04 -3.97
CA ARG A 73 9.42 4.28 -2.78
C ARG A 73 9.90 2.85 -2.91
N SER A 74 10.26 2.24 -1.78
CA SER A 74 10.55 0.81 -1.67
C SER A 74 9.28 -0.01 -1.52
N ILE A 75 8.30 0.52 -0.76
CA ILE A 75 7.05 -0.19 -0.44
C ILE A 75 5.86 0.75 -0.62
N ILE A 76 4.85 0.30 -1.34
CA ILE A 76 3.54 0.98 -1.42
C ILE A 76 2.45 0.04 -0.91
N PHE A 77 1.76 0.49 0.12
CA PHE A 77 0.58 -0.17 0.67
C PHE A 77 -0.69 0.44 0.11
N ILE A 78 -1.55 -0.40 -0.47
CA ILE A 78 -2.81 0.01 -1.09
C ILE A 78 -3.95 -0.79 -0.47
N PRO A 79 -4.65 -0.25 0.55
CA PRO A 79 -5.86 -0.85 1.08
C PRO A 79 -6.95 -0.91 0.02
N ILE A 80 -7.59 -2.05 -0.13
CA ILE A 80 -8.67 -2.28 -1.09
C ILE A 80 -9.90 -2.72 -0.32
N ASN A 81 -10.97 -1.93 -0.42
CA ASN A 81 -12.29 -2.27 0.08
C ASN A 81 -13.21 -2.61 -1.10
N LYS A 82 -13.83 -3.79 -1.04
CA LYS A 82 -14.90 -4.17 -1.94
C LYS A 82 -15.99 -4.87 -1.13
N ASP A 83 -17.22 -4.40 -1.27
CA ASP A 83 -18.40 -5.05 -0.67
C ASP A 83 -18.20 -5.37 0.82
N VAL A 84 -17.74 -4.37 1.59
CA VAL A 84 -17.39 -4.42 3.03
C VAL A 84 -16.23 -5.34 3.43
N HIS A 85 -15.56 -5.97 2.47
CA HIS A 85 -14.38 -6.79 2.71
C HIS A 85 -13.09 -6.03 2.37
N TRP A 86 -12.09 -6.15 3.24
CA TRP A 86 -10.80 -5.48 3.10
C TRP A 86 -9.70 -6.45 2.67
N SER A 87 -8.83 -6.00 1.78
CA SER A 87 -7.55 -6.63 1.44
C SER A 87 -6.46 -5.57 1.30
N LEU A 88 -5.21 -6.00 1.21
CA LEU A 88 -4.05 -5.14 1.05
C LEU A 88 -3.28 -5.55 -0.20
N ALA A 89 -3.16 -4.63 -1.16
CA ALA A 89 -2.15 -4.77 -2.20
C ALA A 89 -0.85 -4.12 -1.73
N VAL A 90 0.27 -4.78 -2.01
CA VAL A 90 1.62 -4.32 -1.70
C VAL A 90 2.40 -4.27 -2.99
N ILE A 91 3.04 -3.14 -3.27
CA ILE A 91 3.97 -2.98 -4.39
C ILE A 91 5.35 -2.79 -3.80
N LEU A 92 6.31 -3.62 -4.23
CA LEU A 92 7.71 -3.49 -3.87
C LEU A 92 8.48 -2.93 -5.06
N ASN A 93 9.35 -1.97 -4.80
CA ASN A 93 10.27 -1.37 -5.77
C ASN A 93 9.58 -1.02 -7.12
N PRO A 94 8.52 -0.19 -7.12
CA PRO A 94 7.76 0.18 -8.32
C PRO A 94 8.64 0.72 -9.46
N GLY A 95 9.76 1.39 -9.16
CA GLY A 95 10.64 2.02 -10.15
C GLY A 95 11.47 1.05 -10.98
N ILE A 96 11.86 -0.10 -10.42
CA ILE A 96 12.84 -1.02 -11.04
C ILE A 96 12.36 -1.55 -12.39
N ALA A 97 11.06 -1.79 -12.56
CA ALA A 97 10.49 -2.24 -13.83
C ALA A 97 10.51 -1.17 -14.95
N GLY A 98 10.89 0.07 -14.65
CA GLY A 98 11.09 1.15 -15.62
C GLY A 98 12.56 1.54 -15.83
N LEU A 99 13.50 0.90 -15.13
CA LEU A 99 14.93 1.17 -15.25
C LEU A 99 15.59 0.05 -16.06
N GLU A 100 16.54 0.37 -16.93
CA GLU A 100 17.41 -0.65 -17.54
C GLU A 100 18.50 -1.02 -16.53
N SER A 101 18.16 -1.82 -15.51
CA SER A 101 19.12 -2.21 -14.48
C SER A 101 19.99 -3.38 -14.93
N SER A 102 21.30 -3.24 -14.74
CA SER A 102 22.27 -4.35 -14.80
C SER A 102 22.31 -5.19 -13.52
N ASP A 103 21.61 -4.73 -12.47
CA ASP A 103 21.50 -5.41 -11.19
C ASP A 103 20.47 -6.55 -11.30
N GLU A 104 20.95 -7.79 -11.22
CA GLU A 104 20.12 -9.01 -11.26
C GLU A 104 19.32 -9.23 -9.97
N ASP A 105 19.70 -8.58 -8.88
CA ASP A 105 19.10 -8.75 -7.56
C ASP A 105 17.93 -7.77 -7.31
N ALA A 106 17.82 -6.72 -8.13
CA ALA A 106 16.72 -5.76 -8.08
C ALA A 106 15.48 -6.28 -8.84
N PHE A 107 14.31 -6.16 -8.23
CA PHE A 107 13.03 -6.58 -8.85
C PHE A 107 11.94 -5.54 -8.60
N SER A 108 10.84 -5.63 -9.35
CA SER A 108 9.56 -4.98 -9.00
C SER A 108 8.50 -6.05 -8.78
N CYS A 109 7.59 -5.89 -7.82
CA CYS A 109 6.59 -6.92 -7.51
C CYS A 109 5.29 -6.36 -6.97
N ILE A 110 4.21 -7.08 -7.24
CA ILE A 110 2.91 -6.86 -6.63
C ILE A 110 2.44 -8.14 -5.92
N ALA A 111 2.04 -7.98 -4.67
CA ALA A 111 1.36 -9.00 -3.88
C ALA A 111 -0.01 -8.51 -3.42
N VAL A 112 -0.97 -9.43 -3.23
CA VAL A 112 -2.29 -9.13 -2.68
C VAL A 112 -2.59 -10.07 -1.52
N LEU A 113 -2.66 -9.48 -0.33
CA LEU A 113 -2.92 -10.14 0.93
C LEU A 113 -4.42 -9.99 1.23
N ASP A 114 -5.10 -11.13 1.28
CA ASP A 114 -6.54 -11.21 1.49
C ASP A 114 -6.79 -12.02 2.77
N PRO A 115 -7.35 -11.42 3.84
CA PRO A 115 -7.66 -12.14 5.07
C PRO A 115 -8.60 -13.33 4.87
N LEU A 116 -9.47 -13.32 3.86
CA LEU A 116 -10.33 -14.47 3.49
C LEU A 116 -9.68 -15.40 2.45
N GLY A 117 -8.45 -15.13 2.05
CA GLY A 117 -7.66 -15.90 1.10
C GLY A 117 -8.08 -15.75 -0.37
N SER A 118 -9.38 -15.71 -0.66
CA SER A 118 -9.92 -15.84 -2.02
C SER A 118 -11.10 -14.92 -2.36
N TYR A 119 -11.48 -13.99 -1.49
CA TYR A 119 -12.61 -13.10 -1.72
C TYR A 119 -12.34 -12.14 -2.88
N HIS A 120 -11.16 -11.52 -2.88
CA HIS A 120 -10.74 -10.64 -3.94
C HIS A 120 -10.15 -11.41 -5.12
N ARG A 121 -10.52 -10.98 -6.34
CA ARG A 121 -9.90 -11.48 -7.58
C ARG A 121 -8.48 -10.90 -7.71
N LYS A 122 -7.50 -11.50 -7.03
CA LYS A 122 -6.10 -11.03 -6.95
C LYS A 122 -5.50 -10.72 -8.33
N ALA A 123 -5.68 -11.62 -9.30
CA ALA A 123 -5.19 -11.42 -10.67
C ALA A 123 -5.76 -10.16 -11.35
N ALA A 124 -7.03 -9.84 -11.11
CA ALA A 124 -7.63 -8.61 -11.63
C ALA A 124 -7.05 -7.36 -10.95
N ILE A 125 -6.77 -7.43 -9.65
CA ILE A 125 -6.13 -6.34 -8.91
C ILE A 125 -4.74 -6.06 -9.46
N ILE A 126 -3.91 -7.10 -9.56
CA ILE A 126 -2.54 -7.01 -10.06
C ILE A 126 -2.52 -6.44 -11.48
N ARG A 127 -3.38 -6.94 -12.38
CA ARG A 127 -3.47 -6.41 -13.76
C ARG A 127 -3.79 -4.91 -13.80
N ASN A 128 -4.71 -4.44 -12.97
CA ASN A 128 -5.07 -3.02 -12.95
C ASN A 128 -3.95 -2.16 -12.34
N LEU A 129 -3.25 -2.66 -11.32
CA LEU A 129 -2.11 -1.95 -10.72
C LEU A 129 -0.92 -1.88 -11.68
N ARG A 130 -0.60 -2.96 -12.40
CA ARG A 130 0.40 -2.94 -13.49
C ARG A 130 0.08 -1.89 -14.55
N ALA A 131 -1.17 -1.84 -15.02
CA ALA A 131 -1.61 -0.82 -15.98
C ALA A 131 -1.51 0.60 -15.40
N PHE A 132 -1.84 0.78 -14.12
CA PHE A 132 -1.66 2.06 -13.42
C PHE A 132 -0.19 2.49 -13.39
N LEU A 133 0.73 1.60 -12.99
CA LEU A 133 2.17 1.88 -12.95
C LEU A 133 2.70 2.26 -14.33
N GLN A 134 2.33 1.53 -15.38
CA GLN A 134 2.73 1.86 -16.75
C GLN A 134 2.24 3.26 -17.17
N MET A 135 0.98 3.59 -16.91
CA MET A 135 0.44 4.91 -17.25
C MET A 135 1.09 6.04 -16.45
N GLN A 136 1.36 5.83 -15.16
CA GLN A 136 2.05 6.82 -14.33
C GLN A 136 3.53 6.97 -14.69
N TRP A 137 4.17 5.91 -15.17
CA TRP A 137 5.54 6.00 -15.70
C TRP A 137 5.57 6.78 -17.02
N ALA A 138 4.59 6.54 -17.90
CA ALA A 138 4.48 7.24 -19.18
C ALA A 138 3.99 8.69 -19.06
N SER A 139 3.40 9.10 -17.93
CA SER A 139 2.97 10.48 -17.75
C SER A 139 4.19 11.39 -17.66
N SER A 140 4.36 12.27 -18.65
CA SER A 140 5.28 13.40 -18.59
C SER A 140 4.80 14.33 -17.49
N GLU A 141 5.59 14.53 -16.43
CA GLU A 141 5.32 15.67 -15.56
C GLU A 141 5.59 16.95 -16.37
N GLY A 142 4.53 17.70 -16.66
CA GLY A 142 4.67 19.07 -17.11
C GLY A 142 5.09 19.96 -15.95
N SER A 143 6.34 20.45 -15.99
CA SER A 143 6.89 21.66 -15.35
C SER A 143 7.03 21.64 -13.82
N LEU A 144 8.18 21.90 -13.18
CA LEU A 144 9.28 22.83 -13.47
C LEU A 144 10.59 22.30 -12.87
N GLY A 145 11.68 22.32 -13.65
CA GLY A 145 13.04 22.06 -13.17
C GLY A 145 13.88 21.33 -14.21
N GLU A 146 14.60 22.09 -15.02
CA GLU A 146 15.57 21.60 -15.99
C GLU A 146 16.72 20.88 -15.27
N THR A 147 16.76 19.55 -15.30
CA THR A 147 18.01 18.80 -15.46
C THR A 147 17.70 17.42 -16.03
N GLU A 148 18.29 17.14 -17.19
CA GLU A 148 18.49 15.81 -17.78
C GLU A 148 17.22 14.99 -18.07
N ALA A 149 16.74 15.15 -19.30
CA ALA A 149 15.92 14.15 -19.96
C ALA A 149 16.78 12.89 -20.20
N GLU A 150 17.01 12.10 -19.16
CA GLU A 150 17.32 10.69 -19.32
C GLU A 150 16.20 10.08 -20.14
N SER A 151 16.55 9.37 -21.20
CA SER A 151 15.61 8.64 -22.03
C SER A 151 14.84 7.66 -21.13
N VAL A 152 13.65 8.06 -20.71
CA VAL A 152 12.80 7.24 -19.86
C VAL A 152 12.47 5.97 -20.65
N SER A 153 13.08 4.85 -20.28
CA SER A 153 12.81 3.55 -20.90
C SER A 153 11.32 3.18 -20.73
N GLU A 154 10.81 2.33 -21.60
CA GLU A 154 9.44 1.86 -21.48
C GLU A 154 9.25 1.07 -20.17
N TYR A 155 8.12 1.31 -19.49
CA TYR A 155 7.80 0.56 -18.28
C TYR A 155 7.48 -0.89 -18.63
N GLY A 156 8.36 -1.81 -18.25
CA GLY A 156 8.23 -3.23 -18.53
C GLY A 156 7.23 -3.87 -17.58
N ILE A 157 5.95 -3.89 -17.95
CA ILE A 157 4.88 -4.55 -17.17
C ILE A 157 5.25 -6.01 -16.84
N GLU A 158 5.85 -6.73 -17.78
CA GLU A 158 6.25 -8.13 -17.63
C GLU A 158 7.40 -8.32 -16.62
N ARG A 159 8.17 -7.25 -16.33
CA ARG A 159 9.22 -7.24 -15.30
C ARG A 159 8.66 -7.08 -13.89
N VAL A 160 7.40 -6.67 -13.76
CA VAL A 160 6.73 -6.59 -12.45
C VAL A 160 6.26 -7.98 -12.06
N LEU A 161 6.95 -8.63 -11.14
CA LEU A 161 6.65 -9.97 -10.66
C LEU A 161 5.32 -10.02 -9.89
N THR A 162 4.76 -11.22 -9.77
CA THR A 162 3.62 -11.50 -8.87
C THR A 162 4.07 -12.49 -7.83
N SER A 163 3.90 -12.13 -6.56
CA SER A 163 4.12 -13.06 -5.45
C SER A 163 2.79 -13.54 -4.87
N ASN A 164 2.68 -14.85 -4.66
CA ASN A 164 1.60 -15.43 -3.89
C ASN A 164 2.08 -15.61 -2.45
N VAL A 165 1.50 -14.85 -1.53
CA VAL A 165 1.95 -14.78 -0.14
C VAL A 165 1.01 -15.58 0.73
N GLU A 166 1.57 -16.51 1.51
CA GLU A 166 0.84 -17.17 2.59
C GLU A 166 0.70 -16.22 3.77
N THR A 167 -0.53 -15.87 4.12
CA THR A 167 -0.82 -14.89 5.17
C THR A 167 -1.78 -15.47 6.20
N PRO A 168 -1.77 -14.96 7.45
CA PRO A 168 -2.72 -15.39 8.46
C PRO A 168 -4.15 -15.12 7.96
N LEU A 169 -4.99 -16.15 7.97
CA LEU A 169 -6.36 -16.06 7.50
C LEU A 169 -7.30 -15.70 8.65
N GLN A 170 -8.28 -14.86 8.36
CA GLN A 170 -9.33 -14.55 9.32
C GLN A 170 -10.34 -15.69 9.41
N GLN A 171 -10.82 -15.96 10.62
CA GLN A 171 -11.87 -16.94 10.88
C GLN A 171 -13.24 -16.31 11.16
N ASN A 172 -13.30 -14.98 11.31
CA ASN A 172 -14.53 -14.22 11.52
C ASN A 172 -14.83 -13.30 10.33
N SER A 173 -16.01 -12.68 10.36
CA SER A 173 -16.54 -11.86 9.26
C SER A 173 -16.30 -10.35 9.40
N TYR A 174 -15.57 -9.88 10.42
CA TYR A 174 -15.53 -8.46 10.78
C TYR A 174 -14.12 -7.89 11.00
N ASP A 175 -13.09 -8.73 11.12
CA ASP A 175 -11.72 -8.29 11.37
C ASP A 175 -10.88 -8.02 10.12
N CYS A 176 -11.42 -8.13 8.91
CA CYS A 176 -10.62 -8.01 7.69
C CYS A 176 -9.85 -6.68 7.63
N GLY A 177 -10.43 -5.59 8.15
CA GLY A 177 -9.75 -4.31 8.30
C GLY A 177 -8.59 -4.34 9.31
N VAL A 178 -8.76 -5.04 10.45
CA VAL A 178 -7.69 -5.22 11.45
C VAL A 178 -6.54 -6.04 10.88
N TYR A 179 -6.84 -7.12 10.15
CA TYR A 179 -5.84 -7.95 9.48
C TYR A 179 -5.04 -7.14 8.45
N VAL A 180 -5.69 -6.31 7.62
CA VAL A 180 -5.00 -5.44 6.65
C VAL A 180 -4.00 -4.51 7.34
N LEU A 181 -4.37 -3.92 8.47
CA LEU A 181 -3.48 -3.07 9.24
C LEU A 181 -2.34 -3.86 9.87
N LYS A 182 -2.64 -5.06 10.40
CA LYS A 182 -1.64 -5.94 11.01
C LYS A 182 -0.64 -6.48 10.00
N PHE A 183 -1.08 -6.81 8.78
CA PHE A 183 -0.20 -7.19 7.68
C PHE A 183 0.84 -6.10 7.41
N ALA A 184 0.39 -4.86 7.26
CA ALA A 184 1.27 -3.73 7.01
C ALA A 184 2.25 -3.47 8.17
N GLU A 185 1.75 -3.54 9.42
CA GLU A 185 2.58 -3.37 10.62
C GLU A 185 3.71 -4.41 10.68
N VAL A 186 3.38 -5.70 10.52
CA VAL A 186 4.36 -6.80 10.61
C VAL A 186 5.36 -6.74 9.46
N MET A 187 4.90 -6.51 8.23
CA MET A 187 5.81 -6.36 7.10
C MET A 187 6.82 -5.23 7.34
N LEU A 188 6.38 -4.09 7.88
CA LEU A 188 7.28 -2.97 8.17
C LEU A 188 8.27 -3.26 9.30
N LYS A 189 7.83 -3.91 10.38
CA LYS A 189 8.73 -4.32 11.46
C LYS A 189 9.80 -5.27 10.94
N ASN A 190 9.40 -6.27 10.17
CA ASN A 190 10.34 -7.22 9.57
C ASN A 190 11.30 -6.53 8.59
N CYS A 191 10.82 -5.58 7.78
CA CYS A 191 11.69 -4.79 6.90
C CYS A 191 12.76 -3.99 7.68
N LEU A 192 12.39 -3.43 8.84
CA LEU A 192 13.32 -2.69 9.69
C LEU A 192 14.31 -3.62 10.39
N GLU A 193 13.84 -4.73 10.94
CA GLU A 193 14.67 -5.73 11.62
C GLU A 193 15.71 -6.36 10.68
N LEU A 194 15.32 -6.60 9.43
CA LEU A 194 16.20 -7.11 8.37
C LEU A 194 17.05 -6.02 7.71
N GLY A 195 16.85 -4.74 8.05
CA GLY A 195 17.59 -3.62 7.48
C GLY A 195 17.34 -3.34 5.99
N LEU A 196 16.24 -3.86 5.42
CA LEU A 196 15.96 -3.83 3.98
C LEU A 196 15.76 -2.41 3.43
N LEU A 197 15.31 -1.47 4.27
CA LEU A 197 15.12 -0.07 3.86
C LEU A 197 16.40 0.78 3.96
N ALA A 198 17.42 0.30 4.68
CA ALA A 198 18.68 1.03 4.89
C ALA A 198 19.77 0.60 3.89
N GLN A 199 19.62 -0.57 3.28
CA GLN A 199 20.57 -1.15 2.33
C GLN A 199 20.17 -0.77 0.89
N ASN A 200 21.14 -0.76 -0.04
CA ASN A 200 20.92 -0.62 -1.49
C ASN A 200 19.98 0.54 -1.89
N ASP A 201 20.11 1.70 -1.24
CA ASP A 201 19.22 2.86 -1.42
C ASP A 201 17.71 2.52 -1.24
N GLY A 202 17.42 1.57 -0.35
CA GLY A 202 16.09 1.06 -0.07
C GLY A 202 15.55 0.07 -1.11
N VAL A 203 16.32 -0.36 -2.09
CA VAL A 203 15.88 -1.41 -3.02
C VAL A 203 15.86 -2.75 -2.28
N ILE A 204 14.68 -3.34 -2.18
CA ILE A 204 14.50 -4.67 -1.55
C ILE A 204 15.02 -5.73 -2.51
N GLY A 205 15.88 -6.63 -2.03
CA GLY A 205 16.54 -7.69 -2.81
C GLY A 205 15.63 -8.89 -3.10
N LYS A 206 15.88 -9.55 -4.24
CA LYS A 206 15.07 -10.66 -4.76
C LYS A 206 14.99 -11.87 -3.83
N ASP A 207 15.96 -12.04 -2.93
CA ASP A 207 15.94 -13.04 -1.86
C ASP A 207 14.63 -13.01 -1.05
N VAL A 208 14.07 -11.82 -0.86
CA VAL A 208 12.79 -11.61 -0.18
C VAL A 208 11.62 -12.21 -0.97
N ILE A 209 11.66 -12.14 -2.30
CA ILE A 209 10.63 -12.72 -3.18
C ILE A 209 10.79 -14.20 -3.39
N ASP A 210 12.01 -14.70 -3.52
CA ASP A 210 12.26 -16.12 -3.73
C ASP A 210 11.73 -16.94 -2.53
N ASN A 211 11.69 -16.32 -1.35
CA ASN A 211 10.99 -16.84 -0.18
C ASN A 211 9.47 -16.53 -0.16
N HIS A 212 8.85 -16.24 -1.31
CA HIS A 212 7.42 -15.87 -1.43
C HIS A 212 6.98 -14.69 -0.55
N LEU A 213 7.85 -13.72 -0.29
CA LEU A 213 7.66 -12.66 0.74
C LEU A 213 7.53 -13.21 2.17
N GLY A 214 7.86 -14.48 2.41
CA GLY A 214 7.88 -15.15 3.71
C GLY A 214 8.86 -14.52 4.70
N ALA A 215 9.88 -13.81 4.22
CA ALA A 215 10.74 -13.00 5.08
C ALA A 215 10.01 -11.76 5.66
N LEU A 216 8.98 -11.26 4.97
CA LEU A 216 8.19 -10.10 5.40
C LEU A 216 6.92 -10.50 6.14
N ILE A 217 6.26 -11.58 5.72
CA ILE A 217 5.03 -12.05 6.36
C ILE A 217 4.79 -13.53 6.05
N THR A 218 4.45 -14.30 7.08
CA THR A 218 4.15 -15.73 7.01
C THR A 218 2.71 -16.02 7.46
N SER A 219 2.20 -17.20 7.18
CA SER A 219 0.88 -17.66 7.63
C SER A 219 0.70 -17.71 9.16
N SER A 220 1.81 -17.72 9.91
CA SER A 220 1.85 -17.70 11.37
C SER A 220 2.38 -16.38 11.95
N ALA A 221 2.42 -15.30 11.16
CA ALA A 221 3.04 -14.04 11.53
C ALA A 221 2.42 -13.36 12.77
N PHE A 222 1.17 -13.67 13.11
CA PHE A 222 0.50 -13.20 14.31
C PHE A 222 -0.69 -14.10 14.67
N THR A 223 -1.14 -13.98 15.90
CA THR A 223 -2.21 -14.79 16.50
C THR A 223 -3.56 -14.04 16.52
N ALA A 224 -4.63 -14.76 16.87
CA ALA A 224 -5.94 -14.14 17.12
C ALA A 224 -5.95 -13.20 18.34
N GLU A 225 -5.04 -13.44 19.30
CA GLU A 225 -4.85 -12.56 20.46
C GLU A 225 -4.26 -11.22 20.02
N ASP A 226 -3.26 -11.23 19.13
CA ASP A 226 -2.67 -10.02 18.56
C ASP A 226 -3.72 -9.19 17.82
N ILE A 227 -4.59 -9.84 17.03
CA ILE A 227 -5.70 -9.16 16.34
C ILE A 227 -6.67 -8.52 17.34
N THR A 228 -6.98 -9.22 18.44
CA THR A 228 -7.84 -8.67 19.49
C THR A 228 -7.20 -7.48 20.19
N ALA A 229 -5.89 -7.55 20.47
CA ALA A 229 -5.13 -6.45 21.04
C ALA A 229 -5.09 -5.24 20.09
N THR A 230 -4.80 -5.45 18.81
CA THR A 230 -4.81 -4.40 17.79
C THR A 230 -6.20 -3.77 17.66
N ARG A 231 -7.29 -4.55 17.71
CA ARG A 231 -8.66 -4.00 17.70
C ARG A 231 -8.90 -3.07 18.90
N LYS A 232 -8.51 -3.49 20.11
CA LYS A 232 -8.63 -2.66 21.32
C LYS A 232 -7.80 -1.38 21.21
N GLN A 233 -6.58 -1.48 20.68
CA GLN A 233 -5.72 -0.33 20.46
C GLN A 233 -6.32 0.67 19.45
N ILE A 234 -6.88 0.18 18.34
CA ILE A 234 -7.60 1.00 17.36
C ILE A 234 -8.73 1.76 18.05
N GLN A 235 -9.55 1.09 18.86
CA GLN A 235 -10.66 1.71 19.59
C GLN A 235 -10.18 2.81 20.54
N GLN A 236 -9.10 2.57 21.28
CA GLN A 236 -8.50 3.58 22.17
C GLN A 236 -8.04 4.83 21.40
N TYR A 237 -7.41 4.66 20.23
CA TYR A 237 -7.01 5.80 19.41
C TYR A 237 -8.20 6.62 18.93
N ILE A 238 -9.28 5.96 18.51
CA ILE A 238 -10.51 6.62 18.06
C ILE A 238 -11.13 7.44 19.19
N GLU A 239 -11.17 6.87 20.40
CA GLU A 239 -11.69 7.57 21.58
C GLU A 239 -10.85 8.80 21.94
N VAL A 240 -9.52 8.68 21.87
CA VAL A 240 -8.60 9.81 22.07
C VAL A 240 -8.87 10.91 21.02
N ASP A 241 -8.95 10.53 19.75
CA ASP A 241 -9.16 11.48 18.65
C ASP A 241 -10.52 12.17 18.70
N ALA A 242 -11.56 11.43 19.05
CA ALA A 242 -12.90 12.00 19.26
C ALA A 242 -12.89 13.03 20.39
N ARG A 243 -12.20 12.75 21.50
CA ARG A 243 -12.05 13.71 22.61
C ARG A 243 -11.28 14.96 22.20
N GLU A 244 -10.15 14.81 21.52
CA GLU A 244 -9.37 15.96 21.04
C GLU A 244 -10.17 16.82 20.05
N TYR A 245 -10.94 16.19 19.16
CA TYR A 245 -11.80 16.91 18.23
C TYR A 245 -12.85 17.77 18.95
N LEU A 246 -13.53 17.20 19.96
CA LEU A 246 -14.52 17.92 20.74
C LEU A 246 -13.89 19.13 21.47
N LEU A 247 -12.73 18.95 22.10
CA LEU A 247 -12.02 20.05 22.77
C LEU A 247 -11.67 21.19 21.81
N ARG A 248 -11.20 20.87 20.59
CA ARG A 248 -10.88 21.88 19.58
C ARG A 248 -12.12 22.60 19.06
N LYS A 249 -13.22 21.86 18.88
CA LYS A 249 -14.51 22.42 18.47
C LYS A 249 -15.07 23.39 19.51
N ASP A 250 -15.01 23.02 20.78
CA ASP A 250 -15.50 23.87 21.87
C ASP A 250 -14.66 25.14 22.00
N LYS A 251 -13.32 25.01 21.88
CA LYS A 251 -12.41 26.17 21.85
C LYS A 251 -12.74 27.13 20.70
N ALA A 252 -12.97 26.60 19.50
CA ALA A 252 -13.32 27.40 18.32
C ALA A 252 -14.74 28.02 18.38
N ALA A 253 -15.62 27.51 19.24
CA ALA A 253 -16.94 28.09 19.48
C ALA A 253 -16.95 29.15 20.59
N SER A 254 -15.88 29.20 21.40
CA SER A 254 -15.67 30.18 22.47
C SER A 254 -14.81 31.39 22.06
N GLU A 255 -14.24 31.37 20.85
CA GLU A 255 -13.48 32.45 20.20
C GLU A 255 -14.37 33.17 19.16
#